data_AF-A0A0C9UDH7-F1
#
_entry.id   AF-A0A0C9UDH7-F1
#
_cell.length_a   1.000
_cell.length_b   1.000
_cell.length_c   1.000
_cell.angle_alpha   90.00
_cell.angle_beta   90.00
_cell.angle_gamma   90.00
#
_symmetry.space_group_name_H-M   'P 1'
#
loop_
_entity.id
_entity.type
_entity.pdbx_description
1 polymer ?
#
loop_
_entity_poly.entity_id
_entity_poly.type
_entity_poly.pdbx_seq_one_letter_code
_entity_poly.pdbx_strand_id
1 'polypeptide(L)' 'FTWLEEHNPKIDWQTKEVKMSCCPNKCLTCRTEIHKEASKVEVRRLLKCRVGPHPTMVEEAEEEDE' A
#
# COMPACT_ATOMS: atom_id res chain seq x y z
N PHE A 1 -28.47 -5.88 18.17
CA PHE A 1 -27.03 -5.91 17.80
C PHE A 1 -26.92 -5.36 16.38
N THR A 2 -26.81 -4.04 16.20
CA THR A 2 -26.87 -3.40 14.87
C THR A 2 -25.57 -3.49 14.07
N TRP A 3 -24.43 -3.68 14.75
CA TRP A 3 -23.13 -3.69 14.09
C TRP A 3 -23.00 -4.78 13.01
N LEU A 4 -23.44 -6.01 13.32
CA LEU A 4 -23.39 -7.13 12.37
C LEU A 4 -24.30 -6.90 11.16
N GLU A 5 -25.46 -6.30 11.37
CA GLU A 5 -26.39 -5.93 10.29
C GLU A 5 -25.77 -4.86 9.38
N GLU A 6 -25.09 -3.86 9.96
CA GLU A 6 -24.42 -2.80 9.20
C GLU A 6 -23.18 -3.30 8.43
N HIS A 7 -22.41 -4.22 9.02
CA HIS A 7 -21.10 -4.62 8.47
C HIS A 7 -21.14 -5.90 7.65
N ASN A 8 -22.13 -6.76 7.91
CA ASN A 8 -22.40 -8.05 7.26
C ASN A 8 -21.18 -8.70 6.57
N PRO A 9 -20.19 -9.15 7.36
CA PRO A 9 -18.93 -9.64 6.81
C PRO A 9 -19.15 -10.95 6.04
N LYS A 10 -18.41 -11.10 4.95
CA LYS A 10 -18.36 -12.36 4.20
C LYS A 10 -17.43 -13.33 4.91
N ILE A 11 -17.97 -14.46 5.37
CA ILE A 11 -17.19 -15.53 5.99
C ILE A 11 -16.89 -16.58 4.92
N ASP A 12 -15.61 -16.86 4.73
CA ASP A 12 -15.14 -17.98 3.92
C ASP A 12 -14.81 -19.15 4.83
N TRP A 13 -15.69 -20.16 4.84
CA TRP A 13 -15.53 -21.32 5.70
C TRP A 13 -14.44 -22.29 5.24
N GLN A 14 -14.00 -22.21 3.98
CA GLN A 14 -12.92 -23.02 3.43
C GLN A 14 -11.57 -22.45 3.85
N THR A 15 -11.36 -21.15 3.65
CA THR A 15 -10.09 -20.49 4.00
C THR A 15 -10.02 -20.05 5.46
N LYS A 16 -11.13 -20.13 6.20
CA LYS A 16 -11.30 -19.61 7.57
C LYS A 16 -11.07 -18.09 7.65
N GLU A 17 -11.27 -17.38 6.55
CA GLU A 17 -11.11 -15.93 6.48
C GLU A 17 -12.43 -15.20 6.68
N VAL A 18 -12.34 -14.00 7.25
CA VAL A 18 -13.46 -13.05 7.38
C VAL A 18 -13.14 -11.81 6.57
N LYS A 19 -13.99 -11.48 5.61
CA LYS A 19 -13.82 -10.33 4.71
C LYS A 19 -14.87 -9.27 5.00
N MET A 20 -14.41 -8.08 5.35
CA MET A 20 -15.25 -6.90 5.64
C MET A 20 -15.72 -6.18 4.36
N SER A 21 -16.19 -6.93 3.35
CA SER A 21 -16.54 -6.39 2.02
C SER A 21 -17.74 -5.46 1.99
N CYS A 22 -18.66 -5.60 2.96
CA CYS A 22 -19.88 -4.81 3.07
C CYS A 22 -19.74 -3.66 4.10
N CYS A 23 -18.52 -3.38 4.55
CA CYS A 23 -18.30 -2.42 5.62
C CYS A 23 -18.71 -1.01 5.18
N PRO A 24 -19.54 -0.30 5.95
CA PRO A 24 -20.03 1.03 5.56
C PRO A 24 -18.88 2.04 5.56
N ASN A 25 -18.93 3.02 4.65
CA ASN A 25 -17.87 4.04 4.47
C ASN A 25 -17.55 4.86 5.73
N LYS A 26 -18.51 4.97 6.66
CA LYS A 26 -18.35 5.64 7.97
C LYS A 26 -17.52 4.82 8.97
N CYS A 27 -17.24 3.54 8.70
CA CYS A 27 -16.48 2.70 9.60
C CYS A 27 -15.00 3.07 9.57
N LEU A 28 -14.56 3.74 10.64
CA LEU A 28 -13.19 4.23 10.77
C LEU A 28 -12.17 3.08 10.70
N THR A 29 -12.44 1.97 11.40
CA THR A 29 -11.52 0.83 11.49
C THR A 29 -11.32 0.14 10.14
N CYS A 30 -12.41 -0.18 9.42
CA CYS A 30 -12.28 -0.77 8.09
C CYS A 30 -11.53 0.16 7.14
N ARG A 31 -11.84 1.47 7.19
CA ARG A 31 -11.21 2.48 6.33
C ARG A 31 -9.71 2.59 6.60
N THR A 32 -9.29 2.65 7.87
CA THR A 32 -7.86 2.74 8.22
C THR A 32 -7.09 1.51 7.78
N GLU A 33 -7.66 0.31 7.94
CA GLU A 33 -7.00 -0.93 7.52
C GLU A 33 -6.86 -1.02 5.99
N ILE A 34 -7.88 -0.63 5.21
CA ILE A 34 -7.79 -0.53 3.75
C ILE A 34 -6.69 0.46 3.33
N HIS A 35 -6.61 1.62 3.98
CA HIS A 35 -5.56 2.61 3.70
C HIS A 35 -4.16 2.09 4.03
N LYS A 36 -3.99 1.37 5.14
CA LYS A 36 -2.70 0.75 5.49
C LYS A 36 -2.28 -0.27 4.45
N GLU A 37 -3.19 -1.11 3.96
CA GLU A 37 -2.85 -2.12 2.95
C GLU A 37 -2.46 -1.46 1.61
N ALA A 38 -3.18 -0.43 1.19
CA ALA A 38 -2.82 0.37 0.01
C ALA A 38 -1.43 1.02 0.17
N SER A 39 -1.13 1.55 1.36
CA SER A 39 0.19 2.13 1.68
C SER A 39 1.32 1.10 1.58
N LYS A 40 1.10 -0.17 2.01
CA LYS A 40 2.11 -1.23 1.87
C LYS A 40 2.48 -1.50 0.41
N VAL A 41 1.51 -1.44 -0.51
CA VAL A 41 1.76 -1.62 -1.95
C VAL A 41 2.66 -0.50 -2.47
N GLU A 42 2.37 0.75 -2.11
CA GLU A 42 3.16 1.91 -2.53
C GLU A 42 4.58 1.87 -1.93
N VAL A 43 4.72 1.53 -0.65
CA VAL A 43 6.04 1.35 -0.01
C VAL A 43 6.84 0.27 -0.73
N ARG A 44 6.23 -0.88 -1.05
CA ARG A 44 6.90 -1.95 -1.82
C ARG A 44 7.34 -1.46 -3.20
N ARG A 45 6.54 -0.64 -3.88
CA ARG A 45 6.89 -0.05 -5.17
C ARG A 45 8.08 0.90 -5.04
N LEU A 46 8.05 1.80 -4.07
CA LEU A 46 9.14 2.75 -3.81
C LEU A 46 10.44 2.02 -3.44
N LEU A 47 10.37 0.99 -2.60
CA LEU A 47 11.52 0.17 -2.26
C LEU A 47 12.14 -0.49 -3.49
N LYS A 48 11.33 -1.03 -4.41
CA LYS A 48 11.83 -1.57 -5.69
C LYS A 48 12.56 -0.50 -6.52
N CYS A 49 12.02 0.72 -6.60
CA CYS A 49 12.67 1.83 -7.33
C CYS A 49 13.99 2.27 -6.69
N ARG A 50 14.12 2.12 -5.37
CA ARG A 50 15.32 2.47 -4.60
C ARG A 50 16.40 1.38 -4.59
N VAL A 51 16.17 0.25 -5.25
CA VAL A 51 17.19 -0.79 -5.37
C VAL A 51 18.28 -0.32 -6.34
N GLY A 52 19.48 -0.09 -5.82
CA GLY A 52 20.66 0.23 -6.60
C GLY A 52 21.49 1.37 -6.00
N PRO A 53 22.72 1.56 -6.49
CA PRO A 53 23.53 2.72 -6.13
C PRO A 53 22.86 4.01 -6.59
N HIS A 54 22.99 5.07 -5.79
CA HIS A 54 22.51 6.39 -6.18
C HIS A 54 23.35 6.91 -7.36
N PRO A 55 22.75 7.55 -8.38
CA PRO A 55 23.51 8.12 -9.48
C PRO A 55 24.57 9.07 -8.95
N THR A 56 25.80 8.88 -9.41
CA THR A 56 26.91 9.78 -9.10
C THR A 56 26.91 10.90 -10.14
N MET A 57 27.03 12.14 -9.68
CA MET A 57 27.21 13.29 -10.57
C MET A 57 28.58 13.13 -11.23
N VAL A 58 28.61 12.99 -12.55
CA VAL A 58 29.86 13.00 -13.31
C VAL A 58 30.17 14.45 -13.60
N GLU A 59 31.27 14.96 -13.05
CA GLU A 59 31.83 16.23 -13.51
C GLU A 59 32.41 15.98 -14.90
N GLU A 60 31.73 16.51 -15.93
CA GLU A 60 32.23 16.51 -17.30
C GLU A 60 33.48 17.41 -17.31
N ALA A 61 34.65 16.79 -17.49
CA ALA A 61 35.89 17.53 -17.65
C ALA A 61 35.81 18.30 -18.98
N GLU A 62 35.83 19.63 -18.91
CA GLU A 62 35.97 20.50 -20.08
C GLU A 62 37.31 20.16 -20.74
N GLU A 63 37.29 19.53 -21.92
CA GLU A 63 38.49 19.36 -22.75
C GLU A 63 38.95 20.77 -23.17
N GLU A 64 40.08 21.21 -22.62
CA GLU A 64 40.73 22.46 -22.96
C GLU A 64 41.37 22.28 -24.37
N ASP A 65 40.66 22.73 -25.42
CA ASP A 65 41.17 22.79 -26.79
C ASP A 65 42.37 23.76 -26.86
N GLU A 66 43.55 23.22 -27.19
CA GLU A 66 44.83 23.95 -27.42
C GLU A 66 44.87 24.65 -28.79
#